data_AF-A0A355MAR7-F1
#
_entry.id   AF-A0A355MAR7-F1
#
_cell.length_a   1.000
_cell.length_b   1.000
_cell.length_c   1.000
_cell.angle_alpha   90.00
_cell.angle_beta   90.00
_cell.angle_gamma   90.00
#
_symmetry.space_group_name_H-M   'P 1'
#
loop_
_entity.id
_entity.type
_entity.pdbx_description
1 polymer ?
#
loop_
_entity_poly.entity_id
_entity_poly.type
_entity_poly.pdbx_seq_one_letter_code
_entity_poly.pdbx_strand_id
1 'polypeptide(L)'
;MKTLNIKLFTLVEVAIAVGILAIGATAVVTLMPTGIKEKKDAIGENYAGIFTGDAKAYFANLSEKDFSALADLPEYSDLFSQNNSAQPVITEAVKQDKVSTDIYDTNVPGVYIISKSTSSTEDYSAQLVVWQSIPPGMNSNILKKPGTAQAPPEEPSAFNITSGTVTNTSNANVKFKAIGSEWPDNVYFRVKIKEPGKNEYTIYPFGQNVPVESTSGEFDLSNLPAGTTFVSEAYGTLGGTSYSSLSTNTSKVHTLKNGSPLPTDAPYYGQKSNATLVQPYLDDDGENIAIANDQIIYLFDVDGIVKDYQDLVILTNIDPVPTDSIKTSVTGIGISPTNNDYAFELSSDTGVILDRNMMKNISKGNNPDEAQYIAPNSKTFSANTLKMKTKNGDNATLNVGNQDIIIDGKNIKINSKTANALSVKIWKNNSGMGQWQIQILPSIGSIDDGTTDPIVTPTPNPDSSSNISTGIGVNAELSWPLSQMDYSKRQKLRFYNEYYNMSEISK
;
A
#
# COMPACT_ATOMS: atom_id res chain seq x y z
N MET A 1 -67.67 -58.85 -54.38
CA MET A 1 -66.45 -58.07 -54.09
C MET A 1 -66.77 -56.60 -54.32
N LYS A 2 -66.68 -55.75 -53.29
CA LYS A 2 -66.84 -54.29 -53.44
C LYS A 2 -65.51 -53.75 -53.97
N THR A 3 -65.46 -53.34 -55.23
CA THR A 3 -64.33 -52.61 -55.80
C THR A 3 -64.25 -51.24 -55.13
N LEU A 4 -63.26 -51.09 -54.24
CA LEU A 4 -62.92 -49.79 -53.66
C LEU A 4 -62.41 -48.90 -54.79
N ASN A 5 -63.22 -47.90 -55.13
CA ASN A 5 -62.88 -46.89 -56.13
C ASN A 5 -61.90 -45.90 -55.47
N ILE A 6 -60.61 -46.24 -55.49
CA ILE A 6 -59.56 -45.40 -54.91
C ILE A 6 -59.38 -44.21 -55.86
N LYS A 7 -59.89 -43.05 -55.46
CA LYS A 7 -59.57 -41.78 -56.13
C LYS A 7 -58.10 -41.48 -55.88
N LEU A 8 -57.28 -41.59 -56.92
CA LEU A 8 -55.87 -41.22 -56.88
C LEU A 8 -55.75 -39.69 -56.99
N PHE A 9 -54.92 -39.09 -56.15
CA PHE A 9 -54.59 -37.67 -56.24
C PHE A 9 -53.79 -37.38 -57.51
N THR A 10 -54.04 -36.23 -58.12
CA THR A 10 -53.25 -35.76 -59.25
C THR A 10 -51.85 -35.36 -58.77
N LEU A 11 -50.86 -35.44 -59.66
CA LEU A 11 -49.48 -35.03 -59.36
C LEU A 11 -49.42 -33.56 -58.86
N VAL A 12 -50.29 -32.71 -59.38
CA VAL A 12 -50.41 -31.29 -59.00
C VAL A 12 -50.90 -31.16 -57.55
N GLU A 13 -51.92 -31.91 -57.14
CA GLU A 13 -52.43 -31.90 -55.76
C GLU A 13 -51.37 -32.38 -54.76
N VAL A 14 -50.60 -33.41 -55.12
CA VAL A 14 -49.47 -33.90 -54.30
C VAL A 14 -48.37 -32.84 -54.18
N ALA A 15 -48.00 -32.18 -55.29
CA ALA A 15 -46.97 -31.14 -55.29
C ALA A 15 -47.37 -29.93 -54.43
N ILE A 16 -48.63 -29.49 -54.52
CA ILE A 16 -49.16 -28.40 -53.70
C ILE A 16 -49.17 -28.80 -52.22
N ALA A 17 -49.62 -30.01 -51.89
CA ALA A 17 -49.65 -30.50 -50.51
C ALA A 17 -48.23 -30.55 -49.89
N VAL A 18 -47.24 -31.04 -50.65
CA VAL A 18 -45.83 -31.05 -50.21
C VAL A 18 -45.29 -29.63 -50.05
N GLY A 19 -45.63 -28.70 -50.96
CA GLY A 19 -45.24 -27.30 -50.86
C GLY A 19 -45.77 -26.62 -49.59
N ILE A 20 -47.05 -26.83 -49.26
CA ILE A 20 -47.66 -26.30 -48.03
C ILE A 20 -47.00 -26.89 -46.79
N LEU A 21 -46.76 -28.21 -46.76
CA LEU A 21 -46.07 -28.86 -45.65
C LEU A 21 -44.63 -28.36 -45.48
N ALA A 22 -43.90 -28.13 -46.59
CA ALA A 22 -42.55 -27.59 -46.55
C ALA A 22 -42.53 -26.17 -45.96
N ILE A 23 -43.41 -25.28 -46.41
CA ILE A 23 -43.52 -23.92 -45.89
C ILE A 23 -43.90 -23.93 -44.40
N GLY A 24 -44.87 -24.76 -44.01
CA GLY A 24 -45.28 -24.91 -42.62
C GLY A 24 -44.17 -25.45 -41.72
N ALA A 25 -43.44 -26.46 -42.18
CA ALA A 25 -42.30 -27.02 -41.46
C ALA A 25 -41.17 -25.98 -41.30
N THR A 26 -40.84 -25.23 -42.35
CA THR A 26 -39.84 -24.16 -42.26
C THR A 26 -40.25 -23.09 -41.25
N ALA A 27 -41.50 -22.65 -41.25
CA ALA A 27 -41.99 -21.65 -40.28
C ALA A 27 -41.93 -22.14 -38.82
N VAL A 28 -42.25 -23.41 -38.57
CA VAL A 28 -42.15 -23.99 -37.22
C VAL A 28 -40.68 -24.14 -36.78
N VAL A 29 -39.81 -24.61 -37.67
CA VAL A 29 -38.38 -24.80 -37.37
C VAL A 29 -37.67 -23.47 -37.16
N THR A 30 -38.07 -22.39 -37.84
CA THR A 30 -37.49 -21.06 -37.62
C THR A 30 -37.97 -20.41 -36.31
N LEU A 31 -39.19 -20.69 -35.85
CA LEU A 31 -39.75 -20.13 -34.61
C LEU A 31 -39.42 -20.96 -33.35
N MET A 32 -39.05 -22.23 -33.49
CA MET A 32 -38.68 -23.07 -32.34
C MET A 32 -37.49 -22.52 -31.54
N PRO A 33 -36.36 -22.11 -32.17
CA PRO A 33 -35.23 -21.56 -31.42
C PRO A 33 -35.57 -20.31 -30.62
N THR A 34 -36.39 -19.40 -31.16
CA THR A 34 -36.84 -18.19 -30.45
C THR A 34 -37.75 -18.55 -29.28
N GLY A 35 -38.72 -19.45 -29.46
CA GLY A 35 -39.59 -19.90 -28.36
C GLY A 35 -38.83 -20.66 -27.26
N ILE A 36 -37.80 -21.45 -27.61
CA ILE A 36 -36.94 -22.12 -26.63
C ILE A 36 -36.04 -21.10 -25.90
N LYS A 37 -35.53 -20.08 -26.61
CA LYS A 37 -34.72 -19.02 -26.01
C LYS A 37 -35.53 -18.17 -25.03
N GLU A 38 -36.70 -17.68 -25.44
CA GLU A 38 -37.60 -16.91 -24.57
C GLU A 38 -37.97 -17.68 -23.30
N LYS A 39 -38.16 -19.00 -23.41
CA LYS A 39 -38.42 -19.85 -22.24
C LYS A 39 -37.22 -19.92 -21.30
N LYS A 40 -35.98 -19.97 -21.79
CA LYS A 40 -34.77 -20.02 -20.95
C LYS A 40 -34.49 -18.69 -20.26
N ASP A 41 -34.62 -17.58 -20.98
CA ASP A 41 -34.44 -16.25 -20.41
C ASP A 41 -35.52 -15.97 -19.35
N ALA A 42 -36.79 -16.33 -19.63
CA ALA A 42 -37.88 -16.22 -18.66
C ALA A 42 -37.69 -17.13 -17.44
N ILE A 43 -37.16 -18.35 -17.62
CA ILE A 43 -36.77 -19.23 -16.51
C ILE A 43 -35.73 -18.50 -15.65
N GLY A 44 -34.71 -17.93 -16.27
CA GLY A 44 -33.65 -17.23 -15.55
C GLY A 44 -34.13 -16.02 -14.78
N GLU A 45 -34.99 -15.20 -15.36
CA GLU A 45 -35.60 -14.03 -14.69
C GLU A 45 -36.49 -14.44 -13.50
N ASN A 46 -37.31 -15.49 -13.67
CA ASN A 46 -38.17 -15.99 -12.59
C ASN A 46 -37.37 -16.56 -11.42
N TYR A 47 -36.29 -17.29 -11.71
CA TYR A 47 -35.44 -17.88 -10.69
C TYR A 47 -34.47 -16.87 -10.04
N ALA A 48 -33.98 -15.88 -10.79
CA ALA A 48 -33.07 -14.86 -10.27
C ALA A 48 -33.64 -14.11 -9.07
N GLY A 49 -34.94 -13.80 -9.09
CA GLY A 49 -35.63 -13.18 -7.96
C GLY A 49 -35.65 -14.07 -6.70
N ILE A 50 -35.95 -15.36 -6.88
CA ILE A 50 -35.95 -16.36 -5.78
C ILE A 50 -34.55 -16.49 -5.20
N PHE A 51 -33.53 -16.66 -6.05
CA PHE A 51 -32.15 -16.81 -5.59
C PHE A 51 -31.56 -15.57 -4.95
N THR A 52 -31.98 -14.39 -5.39
CA THR A 52 -31.62 -13.15 -4.70
C THR A 52 -32.18 -13.16 -3.28
N GLY A 53 -33.41 -13.65 -3.07
CA GLY A 53 -33.99 -13.85 -1.75
C GLY A 53 -33.19 -14.84 -0.89
N ASP A 54 -32.83 -15.99 -1.46
CA ASP A 54 -32.05 -17.02 -0.76
C ASP A 54 -30.63 -16.54 -0.42
N ALA A 55 -29.96 -15.84 -1.33
CA ALA A 55 -28.64 -15.26 -1.11
C ALA A 55 -28.70 -14.19 -0.01
N LYS A 56 -29.71 -13.31 -0.01
CA LYS A 56 -29.92 -12.33 1.06
C LYS A 56 -30.14 -13.01 2.41
N ALA A 57 -30.98 -14.04 2.47
CA ALA A 57 -31.20 -14.80 3.69
C ALA A 57 -29.92 -15.50 4.18
N TYR A 58 -29.12 -16.05 3.27
CA TYR A 58 -27.83 -16.67 3.58
C TYR A 58 -26.85 -15.65 4.18
N PHE A 59 -26.61 -14.51 3.52
CA PHE A 59 -25.68 -13.51 4.02
C PHE A 59 -26.17 -12.81 5.30
N ALA A 60 -27.47 -12.63 5.47
CA ALA A 60 -28.04 -12.19 6.74
C ALA A 60 -27.73 -13.18 7.88
N ASN A 61 -27.96 -14.47 7.64
CA ASN A 61 -27.65 -15.51 8.63
C ASN A 61 -26.14 -15.59 8.93
N LEU A 62 -25.30 -15.43 7.91
CA LEU A 62 -23.85 -15.38 8.04
C LEU A 62 -23.44 -14.18 8.90
N SER A 63 -24.01 -13.00 8.65
CA SER A 63 -23.75 -11.77 9.42
C SER A 63 -24.09 -11.91 10.90
N GLU A 64 -25.16 -12.65 11.22
CA GLU A 64 -25.61 -12.87 12.60
C GLU A 64 -24.71 -13.87 13.35
N LYS A 65 -24.17 -14.87 12.64
CA LYS A 65 -23.34 -15.93 13.24
C LYS A 65 -21.87 -15.54 13.34
N ASP A 66 -21.34 -14.94 12.29
CA ASP A 66 -19.93 -14.63 12.11
C ASP A 66 -19.78 -13.41 11.20
N PHE A 67 -19.84 -12.22 11.81
CA PHE A 67 -19.68 -10.96 11.08
C PHE A 67 -18.28 -10.85 10.43
N SER A 68 -17.24 -11.48 11.00
CA SER A 68 -15.91 -11.53 10.39
C SER A 68 -15.90 -12.27 9.05
N ALA A 69 -16.73 -13.30 8.88
CA ALA A 69 -16.84 -14.00 7.61
C ALA A 69 -17.33 -13.09 6.46
N LEU A 70 -18.06 -12.00 6.76
CA LEU A 70 -18.39 -10.99 5.76
C LEU A 70 -17.24 -10.03 5.47
N ALA A 71 -16.39 -9.74 6.46
CA ALA A 71 -15.20 -8.91 6.29
C ALA A 71 -14.10 -9.62 5.48
N ASP A 72 -14.12 -10.96 5.47
CA ASP A 72 -13.24 -11.81 4.67
C ASP A 72 -13.68 -11.92 3.21
N LEU A 73 -14.84 -11.37 2.84
CA LEU A 73 -15.24 -11.27 1.43
C LEU A 73 -14.20 -10.45 0.64
N PRO A 74 -13.89 -10.83 -0.60
CA PRO A 74 -12.92 -10.09 -1.40
C PRO A 74 -13.42 -8.68 -1.70
N GLU A 75 -12.50 -7.76 -1.94
CA GLU A 75 -12.84 -6.46 -2.52
C GLU A 75 -13.14 -6.62 -4.01
N TYR A 76 -13.87 -5.65 -4.57
CA TYR A 76 -14.17 -5.66 -6.01
C TYR A 76 -12.88 -5.69 -6.86
N SER A 77 -11.85 -4.95 -6.45
CA SER A 77 -10.54 -4.94 -7.12
C SER A 77 -9.90 -6.34 -7.16
N ASP A 78 -9.96 -7.11 -6.08
CA ASP A 78 -9.35 -8.45 -5.98
C ASP A 78 -9.98 -9.45 -6.94
N LEU A 79 -11.31 -9.41 -7.09
CA LEU A 79 -12.05 -10.32 -7.96
C LEU A 79 -11.82 -10.07 -9.45
N PHE A 80 -11.46 -8.83 -9.82
CA PHE A 80 -11.36 -8.40 -11.21
C PHE A 80 -9.92 -8.14 -11.66
N SER A 81 -8.97 -7.98 -10.73
CA SER A 81 -7.54 -7.83 -11.04
C SER A 81 -6.85 -9.15 -11.40
N GLN A 82 -7.31 -10.28 -10.85
CA GLN A 82 -6.64 -11.57 -11.06
C GLN A 82 -6.87 -12.21 -12.43
N ASN A 83 -7.81 -11.71 -13.24
CA ASN A 83 -8.06 -12.26 -14.57
C ASN A 83 -8.22 -11.15 -15.61
N ASN A 84 -7.14 -10.87 -16.34
CA ASN A 84 -7.09 -10.04 -17.54
C ASN A 84 -8.40 -10.12 -18.35
N SER A 85 -9.25 -9.08 -18.23
CA SER A 85 -10.45 -8.83 -19.04
C SER A 85 -11.60 -9.87 -19.05
N ALA A 86 -11.52 -10.96 -18.29
CA ALA A 86 -12.61 -11.93 -18.15
C ALA A 86 -12.72 -12.40 -16.70
N GLN A 87 -13.88 -12.21 -16.07
CA GLN A 87 -14.19 -12.79 -14.75
C GLN A 87 -13.78 -14.27 -14.67
N PRO A 88 -13.42 -14.81 -13.49
CA PRO A 88 -13.08 -16.22 -13.35
C PRO A 88 -14.20 -17.06 -13.98
N VAL A 89 -13.89 -17.68 -15.11
CA VAL A 89 -14.81 -18.56 -15.81
C VAL A 89 -14.84 -19.85 -15.01
N ILE A 90 -15.63 -19.87 -13.96
CA ILE A 90 -15.85 -21.09 -13.19
C ILE A 90 -16.77 -21.97 -14.04
N THR A 91 -16.19 -23.05 -14.57
CA THR A 91 -16.97 -24.14 -15.17
C THR A 91 -17.63 -24.95 -14.05
N GLU A 92 -18.76 -25.61 -14.34
CA GLU A 92 -19.54 -26.39 -13.34
C GLU A 92 -18.75 -27.48 -12.60
N ALA A 93 -17.53 -27.80 -13.06
CA ALA A 93 -16.63 -28.78 -12.47
C ALA A 93 -16.04 -28.38 -11.10
N VAL A 94 -16.40 -27.21 -10.54
CA VAL A 94 -15.83 -26.67 -9.29
C VAL A 94 -16.84 -26.56 -8.15
N LYS A 95 -17.97 -27.29 -8.20
CA LYS A 95 -18.91 -27.39 -7.06
C LYS A 95 -18.21 -28.14 -5.92
N GLN A 96 -17.82 -27.44 -4.84
CA GLN A 96 -17.20 -28.07 -3.67
C GLN A 96 -18.27 -28.50 -2.67
N ASP A 97 -18.81 -27.55 -1.92
CA ASP A 97 -19.75 -27.82 -0.83
C ASP A 97 -21.07 -27.07 -1.02
N LYS A 98 -22.17 -27.74 -0.68
CA LYS A 98 -23.50 -27.12 -0.72
C LYS A 98 -23.70 -26.29 0.55
N VAL A 99 -23.72 -24.96 0.42
CA VAL A 99 -23.85 -24.01 1.55
C VAL A 99 -25.30 -23.63 1.84
N SER A 100 -26.21 -23.76 0.86
CA SER A 100 -27.65 -23.56 1.01
C SER A 100 -28.43 -24.46 0.04
N THR A 101 -29.76 -24.44 0.07
CA THR A 101 -30.67 -25.31 -0.69
C THR A 101 -30.31 -25.43 -2.18
N ASP A 102 -29.82 -24.38 -2.81
CA ASP A 102 -29.40 -24.39 -4.22
C ASP A 102 -28.09 -23.58 -4.46
N ILE A 103 -27.35 -23.22 -3.39
CA ILE A 103 -26.10 -22.45 -3.46
C ILE A 103 -24.93 -23.37 -3.11
N TYR A 104 -23.92 -23.38 -3.99
CA TYR A 104 -22.71 -24.16 -3.88
C TYR A 104 -21.51 -23.23 -3.78
N ASP A 105 -20.63 -23.50 -2.83
CA ASP A 105 -19.37 -22.78 -2.70
C ASP A 105 -18.37 -23.19 -3.79
N THR A 106 -17.43 -22.31 -4.06
CA THR A 106 -16.31 -22.57 -4.96
C THR A 106 -14.99 -22.38 -4.21
N ASN A 107 -13.88 -22.76 -4.84
CA ASN A 107 -12.56 -22.48 -4.30
C ASN A 107 -12.11 -21.01 -4.49
N VAL A 108 -12.92 -20.18 -5.14
CA VAL A 108 -12.64 -18.76 -5.36
C VAL A 108 -13.42 -17.95 -4.32
N PRO A 109 -12.76 -17.25 -3.39
CA PRO A 109 -13.43 -16.42 -2.39
C PRO A 109 -14.44 -15.47 -3.04
N GLY A 110 -15.63 -15.36 -2.45
CA GLY A 110 -16.69 -14.50 -2.96
C GLY A 110 -17.38 -15.00 -4.23
N VAL A 111 -17.08 -16.20 -4.75
CA VAL A 111 -17.78 -16.74 -5.92
C VAL A 111 -18.53 -18.01 -5.55
N TYR A 112 -19.82 -18.04 -5.87
CA TYR A 112 -20.73 -19.14 -5.62
C TYR A 112 -21.39 -19.59 -6.93
N ILE A 113 -21.74 -20.87 -7.02
CA ILE A 113 -22.56 -21.42 -8.11
C ILE A 113 -23.96 -21.69 -7.60
N ILE A 114 -24.96 -21.26 -8.36
CA ILE A 114 -26.37 -21.57 -8.11
C ILE A 114 -26.83 -22.51 -9.20
N SER A 115 -27.41 -23.64 -8.80
CA SER A 115 -27.84 -24.67 -9.74
C SER A 115 -29.18 -25.25 -9.29
N LYS A 116 -30.16 -25.23 -10.18
CA LYS A 116 -31.49 -25.83 -9.99
C LYS A 116 -31.71 -26.93 -11.00
N SER A 117 -32.08 -28.10 -10.50
CA SER A 117 -32.39 -29.25 -11.34
C SER A 117 -33.73 -29.84 -10.95
N THR A 118 -34.61 -30.04 -11.93
CA THR A 118 -35.80 -30.88 -11.81
C THR A 118 -35.40 -32.28 -12.28
N SER A 119 -35.26 -33.22 -11.35
CA SER A 119 -34.69 -34.55 -11.62
C SER A 119 -33.20 -34.47 -12.01
N SER A 120 -32.77 -35.20 -13.06
CA SER A 120 -31.38 -35.27 -13.52
C SER A 120 -30.99 -34.18 -14.52
N THR A 121 -31.91 -33.30 -14.90
CA THR A 121 -31.66 -32.22 -15.86
C THR A 121 -31.52 -30.90 -15.11
N GLU A 122 -30.42 -30.19 -15.35
CA GLU A 122 -30.24 -28.84 -14.84
C GLU A 122 -31.12 -27.87 -15.64
N ASP A 123 -32.04 -27.22 -14.94
CA ASP A 123 -32.96 -26.25 -15.54
C ASP A 123 -32.38 -24.83 -15.51
N TYR A 124 -31.54 -24.54 -14.50
CA TYR A 124 -30.94 -23.24 -14.30
C TYR A 124 -29.57 -23.36 -13.64
N SER A 125 -28.61 -22.59 -14.16
CA SER A 125 -27.24 -22.52 -13.65
C SER A 125 -26.77 -21.08 -13.73
N ALA A 126 -26.31 -20.53 -12.62
CA ALA A 126 -25.87 -19.16 -12.49
C ALA A 126 -24.62 -19.05 -11.61
N GLN A 127 -23.89 -17.96 -11.78
CA GLN A 127 -22.75 -17.58 -10.96
C GLN A 127 -23.14 -16.37 -10.12
N LEU A 128 -22.97 -16.48 -8.81
CA LEU A 128 -23.16 -15.40 -7.85
C LEU A 128 -21.77 -14.93 -7.39
N VAL A 129 -21.41 -13.71 -7.76
CA VAL A 129 -20.16 -13.06 -7.34
C VAL A 129 -20.51 -12.06 -6.25
N VAL A 130 -19.80 -12.10 -5.13
CA VAL A 130 -20.08 -11.34 -3.92
C VAL A 130 -18.80 -10.67 -3.43
N TRP A 131 -18.88 -9.37 -3.15
CA TRP A 131 -17.75 -8.58 -2.69
C TRP A 131 -18.18 -7.56 -1.65
N GLN A 132 -17.23 -7.18 -0.80
CA GLN A 132 -17.46 -6.14 0.18
C GLN A 132 -17.23 -4.73 -0.39
N SER A 133 -17.86 -3.76 0.25
CA SER A 133 -17.76 -2.33 0.01
C SER A 133 -18.09 -1.56 1.30
N ILE A 134 -17.77 -0.28 1.29
CA ILE A 134 -18.10 0.62 2.39
C ILE A 134 -19.54 1.11 2.23
N PRO A 135 -20.41 1.01 3.26
CA PRO A 135 -21.76 1.53 3.17
C PRO A 135 -21.81 3.01 2.76
N PRO A 136 -22.71 3.40 1.83
CA PRO A 136 -22.96 4.80 1.50
C PRO A 136 -23.15 5.66 2.75
N GLY A 137 -22.31 6.67 2.92
CA GLY A 137 -22.35 7.56 4.08
C GLY A 137 -21.48 7.15 5.27
N MET A 138 -20.80 6.00 5.23
CA MET A 138 -19.69 5.71 6.15
C MET A 138 -18.39 6.32 5.61
N ASN A 139 -17.59 6.89 6.51
CA ASN A 139 -16.28 7.44 6.17
C ASN A 139 -15.35 6.31 5.70
N SER A 140 -14.82 6.42 4.48
CA SER A 140 -13.93 5.44 3.86
C SER A 140 -12.63 5.19 4.64
N ASN A 141 -12.30 6.06 5.60
CA ASN A 141 -11.13 5.93 6.46
C ASN A 141 -11.24 4.79 7.49
N ILE A 142 -12.44 4.23 7.70
CA ILE A 142 -12.73 3.36 8.85
C ILE A 142 -12.69 1.85 8.49
N LEU A 143 -12.86 1.50 7.21
CA LEU A 143 -12.89 0.09 6.74
C LEU A 143 -11.66 -0.32 5.93
N LYS A 144 -10.60 0.50 5.95
CA LYS A 144 -9.35 0.15 5.28
C LYS A 144 -8.76 -1.08 5.94
N LYS A 145 -8.90 -2.22 5.27
CA LYS A 145 -7.93 -3.31 5.37
C LYS A 145 -6.54 -2.66 5.26
N PRO A 146 -5.57 -3.00 6.12
CA PRO A 146 -4.24 -2.42 6.04
C PRO A 146 -3.66 -2.72 4.65
N GLY A 147 -3.74 -1.77 3.71
CA GLY A 147 -3.41 -2.04 2.31
C GLY A 147 -3.66 -0.92 1.29
N THR A 148 -4.82 -0.22 1.31
CA THR A 148 -5.07 0.85 0.32
C THR A 148 -4.84 2.22 0.93
N ALA A 149 -3.61 2.71 0.73
CA ALA A 149 -3.15 3.99 1.23
C ALA A 149 -4.12 5.11 0.83
N GLN A 150 -4.74 5.74 1.82
CA GLN A 150 -5.08 7.16 1.65
C GLN A 150 -3.76 7.87 1.40
N ALA A 151 -3.71 8.81 0.45
CA ALA A 151 -2.62 9.78 0.43
C ALA A 151 -2.51 10.33 1.87
N PRO A 152 -1.37 10.10 2.56
CA PRO A 152 -1.17 10.63 3.91
C PRO A 152 -1.40 12.14 3.89
N PRO A 153 -1.76 12.76 5.03
CA PRO A 153 -1.71 14.22 5.14
C PRO A 153 -0.38 14.71 4.56
N GLU A 154 -0.44 15.77 3.74
CA GLU A 154 0.68 16.26 2.90
C GLU A 154 1.98 16.42 3.70
N GLU A 155 2.76 15.35 3.82
CA GLU A 155 4.12 15.47 4.30
C GLU A 155 4.95 16.11 3.19
N PRO A 156 5.86 17.04 3.55
CA PRO A 156 6.74 17.66 2.58
C PRO A 156 7.55 16.58 1.86
N SER A 157 7.61 16.67 0.52
CA SER A 157 8.33 15.67 -0.28
C SER A 157 9.81 15.57 0.13
N ALA A 158 10.29 14.33 0.21
CA ALA A 158 11.69 13.98 0.50
C ALA A 158 12.68 14.39 -0.60
N PHE A 159 12.18 14.93 -1.72
CA PHE A 159 12.97 15.25 -2.89
C PHE A 159 12.38 16.42 -3.68
N ASN A 160 13.19 16.97 -4.58
CA ASN A 160 12.77 17.90 -5.62
C ASN A 160 13.04 17.31 -7.00
N ILE A 161 12.16 17.53 -7.97
CA ILE A 161 12.37 17.16 -9.37
C ILE A 161 12.58 18.43 -10.19
N THR A 162 13.73 18.53 -10.86
CA THR A 162 14.02 19.63 -11.79
C THR A 162 14.48 19.04 -13.11
N SER A 163 13.68 19.24 -14.16
CA SER A 163 13.97 18.73 -15.51
C SER A 163 14.28 17.23 -15.53
N GLY A 164 13.52 16.42 -14.78
CA GLY A 164 13.71 14.97 -14.67
C GLY A 164 14.87 14.52 -13.77
N THR A 165 15.67 15.45 -13.24
CA THR A 165 16.68 15.13 -12.20
C THR A 165 16.03 15.19 -10.83
N VAL A 166 16.14 14.11 -10.06
CA VAL A 166 15.64 14.04 -8.68
C VAL A 166 16.77 14.45 -7.73
N THR A 167 16.49 15.33 -6.76
CA THR A 167 17.44 15.75 -5.73
C THR A 167 16.86 15.49 -4.35
N ASN A 168 17.51 14.69 -3.52
CA ASN A 168 17.04 14.44 -2.15
C ASN A 168 17.16 15.72 -1.30
N THR A 169 16.13 16.06 -0.53
CA THR A 169 16.13 17.22 0.38
C THR A 169 16.70 16.87 1.76
N SER A 170 16.70 15.59 2.12
CA SER A 170 17.30 15.04 3.34
C SER A 170 18.21 13.85 3.05
N ASN A 171 18.89 13.33 4.06
CA ASN A 171 19.49 12.01 3.95
C ASN A 171 18.37 10.99 3.67
N ALA A 172 18.61 10.03 2.78
CA ALA A 172 17.57 9.08 2.37
C ALA A 172 18.15 7.70 2.00
N ASN A 173 17.32 6.68 2.15
CA ASN A 173 17.49 5.41 1.47
C ASN A 173 16.66 5.46 0.18
N VAL A 174 17.22 5.00 -0.94
CA VAL A 174 16.53 5.01 -2.23
C VAL A 174 16.38 3.60 -2.74
N LYS A 175 15.15 3.19 -3.04
CA LYS A 175 14.82 1.87 -3.56
C LYS A 175 14.29 1.96 -4.98
N PHE A 176 14.78 1.10 -5.87
CA PHE A 176 14.28 0.99 -7.24
C PHE A 176 13.59 -0.36 -7.44
N LYS A 177 12.39 -0.32 -8.00
CA LYS A 177 11.57 -1.49 -8.29
C LYS A 177 11.03 -1.42 -9.71
N ALA A 178 11.27 -2.46 -10.49
CA ALA A 178 10.60 -2.62 -11.77
C ALA A 178 9.17 -3.09 -11.53
N ILE A 179 8.19 -2.35 -12.06
CA ILE A 179 6.76 -2.66 -11.89
C ILE A 179 6.08 -3.05 -13.21
N GLY A 180 6.75 -2.89 -14.35
CA GLY A 180 6.26 -3.33 -15.66
C GLY A 180 7.26 -3.10 -16.80
N SER A 181 7.08 -3.81 -17.90
CA SER A 181 7.81 -3.67 -19.17
C SER A 181 6.99 -4.35 -20.27
N GLU A 182 6.88 -3.70 -21.43
CA GLU A 182 6.25 -4.26 -22.64
C GLU A 182 7.22 -4.26 -23.84
N TRP A 183 8.51 -3.98 -23.61
CA TRP A 183 9.51 -4.01 -24.66
C TRP A 183 9.80 -5.46 -25.09
N PRO A 184 9.81 -5.76 -26.40
CA PRO A 184 9.93 -7.15 -26.88
C PRO A 184 11.31 -7.78 -26.67
N ASP A 185 12.34 -6.97 -26.44
CA ASP A 185 13.74 -7.38 -26.31
C ASP A 185 14.29 -7.08 -24.89
N ASN A 186 15.59 -7.28 -24.68
CA ASN A 186 16.23 -6.94 -23.42
C ASN A 186 16.27 -5.41 -23.19
N VAL A 187 15.45 -4.92 -22.25
CA VAL A 187 15.60 -3.59 -21.64
C VAL A 187 16.39 -3.67 -20.35
N TYR A 188 17.25 -2.68 -20.16
CA TYR A 188 18.12 -2.52 -19.01
C TYR A 188 17.85 -1.17 -18.33
N PHE A 189 18.12 -1.12 -17.04
CA PHE A 189 17.98 0.08 -16.23
C PHE A 189 19.29 0.43 -15.55
N ARG A 190 19.65 1.72 -15.58
CA ARG A 190 20.78 2.26 -14.83
C ARG A 190 20.44 3.61 -14.23
N VAL A 191 21.15 3.97 -13.17
CA VAL A 191 20.96 5.25 -12.48
C VAL A 191 22.32 5.95 -12.38
N LYS A 192 22.37 7.20 -12.83
CA LYS A 192 23.51 8.09 -12.60
C LYS A 192 23.28 8.84 -11.30
N ILE A 193 24.24 8.77 -10.39
CA ILE A 193 24.16 9.30 -9.04
C ILE A 193 25.30 10.29 -8.84
N LYS A 194 24.97 11.47 -8.30
CA LYS A 194 25.97 12.46 -7.89
C LYS A 194 25.67 12.92 -6.47
N GLU A 195 26.49 12.43 -5.54
CA GLU A 195 26.48 12.89 -4.15
C GLU A 195 27.21 14.24 -4.02
N PRO A 196 26.86 15.09 -3.05
CA PRO A 196 27.55 16.36 -2.81
C PRO A 196 29.06 16.17 -2.60
N GLY A 197 29.86 16.91 -3.37
CA GLY A 197 31.32 16.86 -3.29
C GLY A 197 31.97 15.60 -3.89
N LYS A 198 31.20 14.67 -4.48
CA LYS A 198 31.71 13.50 -5.19
C LYS A 198 31.52 13.62 -6.70
N ASN A 199 32.31 12.84 -7.44
CA ASN A 199 32.10 12.66 -8.88
C ASN A 199 30.84 11.82 -9.14
N GLU A 200 30.20 12.05 -10.28
CA GLU A 200 29.08 11.22 -10.73
C GLU A 200 29.54 9.77 -10.96
N TYR A 201 28.72 8.81 -10.55
CA TYR A 201 28.92 7.39 -10.81
C TYR A 201 27.62 6.74 -11.31
N THR A 202 27.75 5.59 -11.97
CA THR A 202 26.61 4.84 -12.52
C THR A 202 26.47 3.49 -11.82
N ILE A 203 25.24 3.15 -11.46
CA ILE A 203 24.88 1.84 -10.93
C ILE A 203 23.92 1.11 -11.87
N TYR A 204 23.88 -0.21 -11.77
CA TYR A 204 22.95 -1.08 -12.50
C TYR A 204 22.09 -1.84 -11.48
N PRO A 205 20.94 -1.29 -11.06
CA PRO A 205 20.12 -1.86 -9.97
C PRO A 205 19.81 -3.35 -10.12
N PHE A 206 19.57 -3.80 -11.36
CA PHE A 206 19.20 -5.19 -11.66
C PHE A 206 20.36 -6.03 -12.21
N GLY A 207 21.58 -5.48 -12.22
CA GLY A 207 22.77 -6.11 -12.79
C GLY A 207 23.12 -5.60 -14.20
N GLN A 208 24.40 -5.59 -14.52
CA GLN A 208 24.86 -5.16 -15.83
C GLN A 208 24.49 -6.22 -16.88
N ASN A 209 23.77 -5.81 -17.92
CA ASN A 209 23.25 -6.69 -18.98
C ASN A 209 22.25 -7.74 -18.47
N VAL A 210 21.56 -7.47 -17.37
CA VAL A 210 20.44 -8.29 -16.91
C VAL A 210 19.14 -7.62 -17.34
N PRO A 211 18.32 -8.25 -18.20
CA PRO A 211 17.06 -7.68 -18.64
C PRO A 211 16.12 -7.49 -17.44
N VAL A 212 15.49 -6.33 -17.32
CA VAL A 212 14.65 -6.00 -16.16
C VAL A 212 13.47 -6.97 -16.01
N GLU A 213 12.93 -7.46 -17.12
CA GLU A 213 11.83 -8.43 -17.14
C GLU A 213 12.16 -9.76 -16.45
N SER A 214 13.46 -10.10 -16.38
CA SER A 214 13.93 -11.32 -15.72
C SER A 214 14.09 -11.16 -14.21
N THR A 215 13.89 -9.95 -13.67
CA THR A 215 14.13 -9.63 -12.27
C THR A 215 12.89 -9.06 -11.61
N SER A 216 12.26 -9.82 -10.71
CA SER A 216 11.28 -9.29 -9.75
C SER A 216 11.95 -8.55 -8.58
N GLY A 217 13.16 -8.04 -8.79
CA GLY A 217 14.04 -7.55 -7.73
C GLY A 217 13.75 -6.11 -7.33
N GLU A 218 14.03 -5.82 -6.07
CA GLU A 218 14.19 -4.45 -5.56
C GLU A 218 15.70 -4.21 -5.34
N PHE A 219 16.15 -2.99 -5.58
CA PHE A 219 17.54 -2.59 -5.33
C PHE A 219 17.58 -1.38 -4.41
N ASP A 220 18.35 -1.52 -3.32
CA ASP A 220 18.41 -0.54 -2.25
C ASP A 220 19.77 0.19 -2.23
N LEU A 221 19.71 1.52 -2.19
CA LEU A 221 20.82 2.39 -1.84
C LEU A 221 20.58 2.97 -0.45
N SER A 222 21.48 2.73 0.48
CA SER A 222 21.32 3.21 1.85
C SER A 222 22.17 4.45 2.15
N ASN A 223 21.64 5.32 3.02
CA ASN A 223 22.35 6.46 3.60
C ASN A 223 22.91 7.46 2.58
N LEU A 224 22.15 7.76 1.52
CA LEU A 224 22.55 8.80 0.59
C LEU A 224 22.39 10.18 1.25
N PRO A 225 23.41 11.06 1.19
CA PRO A 225 23.35 12.37 1.83
C PRO A 225 22.33 13.29 1.15
N ALA A 226 21.79 14.25 1.91
CA ALA A 226 20.98 15.35 1.38
C ALA A 226 21.71 16.07 0.23
N GLY A 227 20.98 16.44 -0.82
CA GLY A 227 21.54 17.04 -2.04
C GLY A 227 22.09 16.02 -3.06
N THR A 228 21.99 14.72 -2.80
CA THR A 228 22.29 13.68 -3.81
C THR A 228 21.31 13.79 -4.97
N THR A 229 21.82 13.76 -6.20
CA THR A 229 20.98 13.80 -7.41
C THR A 229 20.97 12.47 -8.17
N PHE A 230 19.82 12.14 -8.77
CA PHE A 230 19.59 10.93 -9.57
C PHE A 230 19.12 11.30 -10.98
N VAL A 231 19.71 10.63 -11.97
CA VAL A 231 19.19 10.58 -13.34
C VAL A 231 19.02 9.11 -13.72
N SER A 232 17.77 8.68 -13.77
CA SER A 232 17.38 7.34 -14.22
C SER A 232 17.45 7.22 -15.73
N GLU A 233 17.91 6.08 -16.24
CA GLU A 233 18.05 5.79 -17.67
C GLU A 233 17.61 4.36 -17.98
N ALA A 234 16.71 4.22 -18.95
CA ALA A 234 16.41 2.95 -19.60
C ALA A 234 17.18 2.85 -20.92
N TYR A 235 17.70 1.67 -21.24
CA TYR A 235 18.33 1.42 -22.53
C TYR A 235 18.04 0.00 -23.00
N GLY A 236 17.91 -0.17 -24.32
CA GLY A 236 17.57 -1.45 -24.94
C GLY A 236 18.25 -1.61 -26.29
N THR A 237 18.17 -2.81 -26.85
CA THR A 237 18.62 -3.06 -28.24
C THR A 237 17.45 -3.64 -29.02
N LEU A 238 17.16 -3.09 -30.20
CA LEU A 238 16.16 -3.63 -31.13
C LEU A 238 16.81 -3.77 -32.50
N GLY A 239 16.83 -4.99 -33.05
CA GLY A 239 17.46 -5.28 -34.35
C GLY A 239 18.96 -4.93 -34.41
N GLY A 240 19.68 -4.99 -33.29
CA GLY A 240 21.10 -4.65 -33.17
C GLY A 240 21.41 -3.16 -33.04
N THR A 241 20.41 -2.28 -33.04
CA THR A 241 20.56 -0.84 -32.75
C THR A 241 20.28 -0.58 -31.28
N SER A 242 21.17 0.14 -30.60
CA SER A 242 20.98 0.52 -29.19
C SER A 242 20.19 1.81 -29.08
N TYR A 243 19.21 1.80 -28.17
CA TYR A 243 18.34 2.91 -27.84
C TYR A 243 18.47 3.24 -26.35
N SER A 244 18.24 4.49 -25.98
CA SER A 244 18.33 4.94 -24.59
C SER A 244 17.43 6.14 -24.33
N SER A 245 16.89 6.18 -23.12
CA SER A 245 16.00 7.22 -22.63
C SER A 245 16.38 7.61 -21.22
N LEU A 246 16.73 8.89 -21.07
CA LEU A 246 17.09 9.50 -19.81
C LEU A 246 15.86 10.17 -19.21
N SER A 247 15.70 10.11 -17.90
CA SER A 247 14.66 10.85 -17.16
C SER A 247 14.67 12.36 -17.44
N THR A 248 15.81 12.93 -17.79
CA THR A 248 15.93 14.33 -18.22
C THR A 248 15.44 14.59 -19.65
N ASN A 249 15.27 13.54 -20.45
CA ASN A 249 14.69 13.61 -21.78
C ASN A 249 13.17 13.51 -21.70
N THR A 250 12.54 14.64 -21.38
CA THR A 250 11.08 14.76 -21.16
C THR A 250 10.22 14.31 -22.34
N SER A 251 10.77 14.14 -23.55
CA SER A 251 10.01 13.60 -24.68
C SER A 251 9.91 12.07 -24.66
N LYS A 252 10.80 11.38 -23.94
CA LYS A 252 10.93 9.92 -23.88
C LYS A 252 10.68 9.33 -22.49
N VAL A 253 10.55 10.18 -21.47
CA VAL A 253 10.29 9.74 -20.09
C VAL A 253 9.26 10.64 -19.44
N HIS A 254 8.23 10.03 -18.88
CA HIS A 254 7.36 10.70 -17.90
C HIS A 254 7.85 10.39 -16.50
N THR A 255 8.04 11.43 -15.69
CA THR A 255 8.32 11.32 -14.25
C THR A 255 7.08 11.75 -13.49
N LEU A 256 6.39 10.79 -12.90
CA LEU A 256 5.10 10.97 -12.26
C LEU A 256 5.27 10.91 -10.73
N LYS A 257 4.71 11.92 -10.05
CA LYS A 257 4.56 12.00 -8.59
C LYS A 257 3.10 11.78 -8.20
N ASN A 258 2.83 11.66 -6.90
CA ASN A 258 1.46 11.67 -6.38
C ASN A 258 0.63 12.83 -6.95
N GLY A 259 -0.59 12.54 -7.42
CA GLY A 259 -1.51 13.46 -8.08
C GLY A 259 -1.13 13.83 -9.52
N SER A 260 -0.09 13.24 -10.12
CA SER A 260 0.24 13.50 -11.52
C SER A 260 -0.77 12.83 -12.45
N PRO A 261 -1.23 13.49 -13.52
CA PRO A 261 -2.10 12.85 -14.49
C PRO A 261 -1.35 11.74 -15.20
N LEU A 262 -2.03 10.61 -15.43
CA LEU A 262 -1.47 9.51 -16.20
C LEU A 262 -1.40 9.89 -17.69
N PRO A 263 -0.27 9.67 -18.39
CA PRO A 263 -0.19 9.89 -19.84
C PRO A 263 -1.18 9.00 -20.60
N THR A 264 -1.98 9.61 -21.48
CA THR A 264 -3.04 8.95 -22.25
C THR A 264 -2.57 8.44 -23.62
N ASP A 265 -1.26 8.30 -23.81
CA ASP A 265 -0.70 7.81 -25.06
C ASP A 265 -1.18 6.38 -25.36
N ALA A 266 -1.50 6.13 -26.63
CA ALA A 266 -2.03 4.85 -27.05
C ALA A 266 -0.93 3.77 -26.99
N PRO A 267 -1.25 2.54 -26.53
CA PRO A 267 -0.28 1.45 -26.54
C PRO A 267 0.15 1.08 -27.96
N TYR A 268 1.42 0.71 -28.13
CA TYR A 268 1.95 0.26 -29.40
C TYR A 268 1.65 -1.23 -29.62
N TYR A 269 1.17 -1.60 -30.81
CA TYR A 269 0.92 -2.99 -31.25
C TYR A 269 0.37 -3.98 -30.20
N GLY A 270 -0.68 -3.60 -29.46
CA GLY A 270 -1.35 -4.51 -28.53
C GLY A 270 -0.60 -4.75 -27.22
N GLN A 271 0.43 -3.96 -26.92
CA GLN A 271 1.01 -3.84 -25.58
C GLN A 271 -0.03 -3.40 -24.56
N LYS A 272 0.25 -3.65 -23.28
CA LYS A 272 -0.59 -3.16 -22.19
C LYS A 272 -0.47 -1.64 -22.06
N SER A 273 -1.61 -0.98 -21.91
CA SER A 273 -1.64 0.47 -21.67
C SER A 273 -0.89 0.88 -20.40
N ASN A 274 -0.43 2.14 -20.33
CA ASN A 274 0.13 2.74 -19.11
C ASN A 274 -0.76 2.49 -17.89
N ALA A 275 -2.08 2.69 -18.04
CA ALA A 275 -3.06 2.50 -16.95
C ALA A 275 -3.06 1.07 -16.42
N THR A 276 -2.87 0.09 -17.30
CA THR A 276 -2.77 -1.32 -16.91
C THR A 276 -1.46 -1.60 -16.15
N LEU A 277 -0.33 -1.03 -16.58
CA LEU A 277 0.96 -1.25 -15.95
C LEU A 277 1.07 -0.59 -14.57
N VAL A 278 0.40 0.54 -14.34
CA VAL A 278 0.41 1.25 -13.06
C VAL A 278 -0.90 1.14 -12.28
N GLN A 279 -1.79 0.21 -12.65
CA GLN A 279 -3.13 0.06 -12.04
C GLN A 279 -3.13 0.10 -10.50
N PRO A 280 -2.19 -0.55 -9.77
CA PRO A 280 -2.18 -0.50 -8.30
C PRO A 280 -1.83 0.88 -7.71
N TYR A 281 -1.38 1.81 -8.54
CA TYR A 281 -0.88 3.13 -8.18
C TYR A 281 -1.73 4.26 -8.79
N LEU A 282 -2.96 3.96 -9.20
CA LEU A 282 -3.93 4.95 -9.67
C LEU A 282 -4.89 5.33 -8.54
N ASP A 283 -5.45 6.53 -8.63
CA ASP A 283 -6.58 6.96 -7.82
C ASP A 283 -7.86 6.17 -8.19
N ASP A 284 -8.92 6.36 -7.40
CA ASP A 284 -10.19 5.64 -7.57
C ASP A 284 -10.84 5.87 -8.94
N ASP A 285 -10.57 7.04 -9.56
CA ASP A 285 -11.06 7.40 -10.89
C ASP A 285 -10.19 6.84 -12.02
N GLY A 286 -8.99 6.34 -11.71
CA GLY A 286 -8.04 5.79 -12.68
C GLY A 286 -7.34 6.84 -13.54
N GLU A 287 -7.42 8.12 -13.18
CA GLU A 287 -6.94 9.25 -14.00
C GLU A 287 -5.59 9.79 -13.51
N ASN A 288 -5.31 9.74 -12.21
CA ASN A 288 -4.08 10.27 -11.63
C ASN A 288 -3.32 9.19 -10.85
N ILE A 289 -2.01 9.41 -10.68
CA ILE A 289 -1.16 8.57 -9.85
C ILE A 289 -1.46 8.81 -8.37
N ALA A 290 -1.78 7.74 -7.63
CA ALA A 290 -1.93 7.72 -6.18
C ALA A 290 -0.77 6.92 -5.54
N ILE A 291 0.32 7.61 -5.20
CA ILE A 291 1.51 7.06 -4.54
C ILE A 291 1.90 7.91 -3.33
N ALA A 292 2.83 7.45 -2.49
CA ALA A 292 3.32 8.27 -1.38
C ALA A 292 4.17 9.46 -1.88
N ASN A 293 4.29 10.54 -1.10
CA ASN A 293 4.98 11.79 -1.50
C ASN A 293 6.50 11.63 -1.63
N ASP A 294 7.05 10.53 -1.12
CA ASP A 294 8.42 10.07 -1.22
C ASP A 294 8.62 9.05 -2.37
N GLN A 295 7.58 8.80 -3.19
CA GLN A 295 7.62 7.90 -4.32
C GLN A 295 7.55 8.63 -5.67
N ILE A 296 8.17 8.00 -6.68
CA ILE A 296 8.19 8.47 -8.08
C ILE A 296 7.99 7.27 -9.00
N ILE A 297 7.15 7.41 -10.02
CA ILE A 297 7.06 6.46 -11.14
C ILE A 297 7.73 7.06 -12.37
N TYR A 298 8.60 6.29 -13.02
CA TYR A 298 9.14 6.61 -14.32
C TYR A 298 8.50 5.71 -15.38
N LEU A 299 7.90 6.33 -16.41
CA LEU A 299 7.44 5.65 -17.62
C LEU A 299 8.42 5.94 -18.75
N PHE A 300 9.15 4.92 -19.21
CA PHE A 300 10.16 5.07 -20.27
C PHE A 300 9.60 4.60 -21.63
N ASP A 301 9.90 5.40 -22.65
CA ASP A 301 9.85 5.05 -24.08
C ASP A 301 11.29 5.06 -24.58
N VAL A 302 11.85 3.89 -24.88
CA VAL A 302 13.26 3.62 -25.17
C VAL A 302 13.64 4.02 -26.60
N ASP A 303 12.86 3.65 -27.62
CA ASP A 303 13.19 4.04 -29.01
C ASP A 303 12.80 5.48 -29.36
N GLY A 304 11.72 6.01 -28.78
CA GLY A 304 11.15 7.32 -29.09
C GLY A 304 10.56 7.44 -30.49
N ILE A 305 10.29 6.33 -31.19
CA ILE A 305 9.66 6.29 -32.50
C ILE A 305 8.16 6.43 -32.33
N VAL A 306 7.57 5.64 -31.43
CA VAL A 306 6.17 5.74 -31.05
C VAL A 306 6.11 5.95 -29.54
N LYS A 307 5.57 7.09 -29.14
CA LYS A 307 5.39 7.42 -27.73
C LYS A 307 4.26 6.57 -27.16
N ASP A 308 4.63 5.58 -26.36
CA ASP A 308 3.71 4.73 -25.60
C ASP A 308 4.06 4.68 -24.11
N TYR A 309 5.33 4.93 -23.77
CA TYR A 309 5.91 4.95 -22.42
C TYR A 309 5.76 3.64 -21.65
N GLN A 310 5.66 2.51 -22.37
CA GLN A 310 5.39 1.18 -21.82
C GLN A 310 6.63 0.28 -21.79
N ASP A 311 7.74 0.74 -22.35
CA ASP A 311 8.95 -0.05 -22.53
C ASP A 311 9.61 -0.42 -21.22
N LEU A 312 9.53 0.46 -20.22
CA LEU A 312 9.94 0.16 -18.86
C LEU A 312 9.23 1.07 -17.87
N VAL A 313 8.73 0.48 -16.78
CA VAL A 313 8.11 1.20 -15.68
C VAL A 313 8.85 0.93 -14.38
N ILE A 314 9.39 1.99 -13.78
CA ILE A 314 10.14 1.93 -12.52
C ILE A 314 9.43 2.73 -11.44
N LEU A 315 9.11 2.08 -10.31
CA LEU A 315 8.78 2.74 -9.06
C LEU A 315 10.07 3.00 -8.27
N THR A 316 10.26 4.23 -7.81
CA THR A 316 11.37 4.62 -6.93
C THR A 316 10.81 5.12 -5.61
N ASN A 317 11.30 4.58 -4.49
CA ASN A 317 10.96 5.02 -3.15
C ASN A 317 12.15 5.75 -2.52
N ILE A 318 11.93 6.93 -1.94
CA ILE A 318 12.97 7.80 -1.36
C ILE A 318 12.66 7.98 0.12
N ASP A 319 12.92 6.93 0.90
CA ASP A 319 12.66 6.90 2.34
C ASP A 319 13.61 7.88 3.05
N PRO A 320 13.13 9.01 3.60
CA PRO A 320 13.97 9.88 4.41
C PRO A 320 14.56 9.06 5.55
N VAL A 321 15.89 9.08 5.70
CA VAL A 321 16.49 8.59 6.94
C VAL A 321 16.15 9.66 7.97
N PRO A 322 15.33 9.35 9.00
CA PRO A 322 15.04 10.32 10.04
C PRO A 322 16.37 10.88 10.49
N THR A 323 16.44 12.21 10.64
CA THR A 323 17.60 12.84 11.29
C THR A 323 17.50 12.57 12.80
N ASP A 324 17.19 11.32 13.17
CA ASP A 324 17.08 10.86 14.53
C ASP A 324 18.42 11.16 15.18
N SER A 325 18.32 12.05 16.17
CA SER A 325 19.34 12.41 17.14
C SER A 325 20.34 11.27 17.28
N ILE A 326 21.59 11.49 16.84
CA ILE A 326 22.69 10.58 17.08
C ILE A 326 22.67 10.28 18.58
N LYS A 327 22.20 9.08 18.97
CA LYS A 327 22.29 8.60 20.34
C LYS A 327 23.75 8.25 20.57
N THR A 328 24.55 9.23 20.96
CA THR A 328 25.85 8.94 21.56
C THR A 328 25.60 8.33 22.95
N SER A 329 25.60 7.00 23.03
CA SER A 329 25.72 6.33 24.31
C SER A 329 27.16 6.45 24.80
N VAL A 330 27.41 7.31 25.78
CA VAL A 330 28.65 7.25 26.56
C VAL A 330 28.48 6.15 27.60
N THR A 331 29.00 4.96 27.29
CA THR A 331 29.13 3.89 28.28
C THR A 331 30.43 4.10 29.05
N GLY A 332 30.36 4.23 30.38
CA GLY A 332 31.56 4.20 31.22
C GLY A 332 31.89 5.46 32.03
N ILE A 333 30.99 6.43 32.21
CA ILE A 333 31.19 7.40 33.29
C ILE A 333 30.91 6.65 34.61
N GLY A 334 31.91 5.97 35.14
CA GLY A 334 31.80 5.25 36.41
C GLY A 334 31.65 6.22 37.58
N ILE A 335 30.44 6.71 37.84
CA ILE A 335 30.16 7.50 39.04
C ILE A 335 29.97 6.51 40.18
N SER A 336 30.98 6.40 41.05
CA SER A 336 30.82 5.69 42.31
C SER A 336 30.24 6.66 43.36
N PRO A 337 29.03 6.43 43.89
CA PRO A 337 28.43 7.30 44.92
C PRO A 337 29.22 7.30 46.24
N THR A 338 30.14 6.35 46.40
CA THR A 338 31.10 6.29 47.52
C THR A 338 32.34 7.16 47.32
N ASN A 339 32.57 7.72 46.13
CA ASN A 339 33.73 8.57 45.90
C ASN A 339 33.51 9.95 46.51
N ASN A 340 34.26 10.27 47.56
CA ASN A 340 34.16 11.54 48.25
C ASN A 340 34.74 12.72 47.46
N ASP A 341 35.42 12.46 46.33
CA ASP A 341 36.13 13.47 45.56
C ASP A 341 35.23 14.32 44.64
N TYR A 342 33.98 13.89 44.40
CA TYR A 342 33.03 14.60 43.52
C TYR A 342 31.62 14.66 44.10
N ALA A 343 30.89 15.73 43.78
CA ALA A 343 29.47 15.88 44.01
C ALA A 343 28.78 16.28 42.69
N PHE A 344 27.68 15.59 42.37
CA PHE A 344 26.87 15.87 41.18
C PHE A 344 25.57 16.54 41.64
N GLU A 345 25.14 17.54 40.87
CA GLU A 345 23.85 18.20 41.03
C GLU A 345 23.21 18.37 39.64
N LEU A 346 21.99 17.87 39.50
CA LEU A 346 21.13 18.08 38.35
C LEU A 346 20.09 19.14 38.71
N SER A 347 19.98 20.20 37.91
CA SER A 347 19.02 21.28 38.16
C SER A 347 18.26 21.73 36.91
N SER A 348 16.97 21.99 37.09
CA SER A 348 16.09 22.69 36.14
C SER A 348 15.90 24.15 36.56
N ASP A 349 15.09 24.89 35.81
CA ASP A 349 14.67 26.26 36.15
C ASP A 349 13.85 26.33 37.44
N THR A 350 13.28 25.20 37.87
CA THR A 350 12.44 25.09 39.07
C THR A 350 13.23 24.67 40.31
N GLY A 351 14.53 24.35 40.18
CA GLY A 351 15.40 24.02 41.30
C GLY A 351 16.25 22.76 41.09
N VAL A 352 16.77 22.22 42.19
CA VAL A 352 17.60 21.01 42.19
C VAL A 352 16.71 19.78 42.06
N ILE A 353 16.94 18.98 41.02
CA ILE A 353 16.22 17.73 40.72
C ILE A 353 16.88 16.55 41.42
N LEU A 354 18.21 16.51 41.42
CA LEU A 354 18.98 15.40 42.01
C LEU A 354 20.32 15.93 42.53
N ASP A 355 20.58 15.76 43.83
CA ASP A 355 21.85 16.15 44.44
C ASP A 355 22.68 14.95 44.94
N ARG A 356 23.86 15.25 45.49
CA ARG A 356 24.76 14.25 46.06
C ARG A 356 24.14 13.45 47.20
N ASN A 357 23.36 14.10 48.06
CA ASN A 357 22.77 13.45 49.24
C ASN A 357 21.68 12.49 48.78
N MET A 358 20.82 12.92 47.85
CA MET A 358 19.83 12.10 47.17
C MET A 358 20.50 10.88 46.52
N MET A 359 21.56 11.06 45.72
CA MET A 359 22.26 9.93 45.10
C MET A 359 22.93 8.98 46.12
N LYS A 360 23.48 9.51 47.22
CA LYS A 360 24.05 8.68 48.30
C LYS A 360 22.98 7.83 48.99
N ASN A 361 21.79 8.39 49.20
CA ASN A 361 20.69 7.67 49.81
C ASN A 361 20.10 6.62 48.88
N ILE A 362 19.97 6.94 47.59
CA ILE A 362 19.61 5.99 46.51
C ILE A 362 20.60 4.80 46.50
N SER A 363 21.90 5.05 46.62
CA SER A 363 22.89 3.96 46.62
C SER A 363 22.85 3.03 47.84
N LYS A 364 22.17 3.44 48.92
CA LYS A 364 22.13 2.71 50.20
C LYS A 364 20.81 1.98 50.45
N GLY A 365 19.77 2.18 49.64
CA GLY A 365 18.50 1.46 49.76
C GLY A 365 17.71 1.72 51.05
N ASN A 366 18.06 2.75 51.82
CA ASN A 366 17.59 2.89 53.21
C ASN A 366 16.47 3.92 53.42
N ASN A 367 15.82 4.42 52.37
CA ASN A 367 14.73 5.39 52.49
C ASN A 367 13.53 4.99 51.59
N PRO A 368 12.35 4.67 52.16
CA PRO A 368 11.20 4.17 51.42
C PRO A 368 10.60 5.17 50.42
N ASP A 369 10.71 6.49 50.66
CA ASP A 369 10.26 7.52 49.71
C ASP A 369 11.24 7.74 48.54
N GLU A 370 12.47 7.21 48.65
CA GLU A 370 13.53 7.29 47.63
C GLU A 370 13.77 5.94 46.92
N ALA A 371 13.07 4.87 47.31
CA ALA A 371 13.12 3.55 46.66
C ALA A 371 12.67 3.59 45.19
N GLN A 372 11.92 4.62 44.80
CA GLN A 372 11.50 4.88 43.42
C GLN A 372 12.66 5.16 42.45
N TYR A 373 13.89 5.42 42.92
CA TYR A 373 15.05 5.74 42.07
C TYR A 373 16.05 4.59 41.89
N ILE A 374 15.83 3.43 42.53
CA ILE A 374 16.75 2.27 42.51
C ILE A 374 16.23 1.13 41.61
N ALA A 375 14.99 1.22 41.11
CA ALA A 375 14.45 0.23 40.19
C ALA A 375 15.25 0.17 38.87
N PRO A 376 15.37 -1.00 38.19
CA PRO A 376 16.16 -1.21 36.97
C PRO A 376 15.62 -0.48 35.72
N ASN A 377 14.78 0.53 35.91
CA ASN A 377 14.13 1.27 34.86
C ASN A 377 14.82 2.64 34.78
N SER A 378 15.50 2.89 33.67
CA SER A 378 16.09 4.18 33.32
C SER A 378 15.11 5.33 33.59
N LYS A 379 15.52 6.36 34.33
CA LYS A 379 14.71 7.57 34.55
C LYS A 379 15.23 8.73 33.70
N THR A 380 14.31 9.38 33.00
CA THR A 380 14.58 10.57 32.19
C THR A 380 14.23 11.82 32.99
N PHE A 381 15.13 12.79 32.98
CA PHE A 381 14.95 14.10 33.60
C PHE A 381 15.20 15.18 32.56
N SER A 382 14.32 16.18 32.48
CA SER A 382 14.61 17.38 31.70
C SER A 382 15.37 18.36 32.58
N ALA A 383 16.56 18.76 32.15
CA ALA A 383 17.41 19.68 32.91
C ALA A 383 18.01 20.75 32.00
N ASN A 384 18.24 21.93 32.58
CA ASN A 384 18.91 23.03 31.92
C ASN A 384 20.39 23.09 32.28
N THR A 385 20.74 22.65 33.48
CA THR A 385 22.11 22.70 33.95
C THR A 385 22.53 21.39 34.60
N LEU A 386 23.76 20.98 34.29
CA LEU A 386 24.46 19.89 34.96
C LEU A 386 25.64 20.50 35.71
N LYS A 387 25.64 20.41 37.04
CA LYS A 387 26.72 20.92 37.88
C LYS A 387 27.56 19.78 38.44
N MET A 388 28.87 19.95 38.37
CA MET A 388 29.85 19.07 38.96
C MET A 388 30.74 19.86 39.91
N LYS A 389 30.77 19.44 41.17
CA LYS A 389 31.60 20.08 42.19
C LYS A 389 32.76 19.16 42.57
N THR A 390 33.98 19.68 42.51
CA THR A 390 35.18 18.96 42.93
C THR A 390 35.34 19.03 44.45
N LYS A 391 36.18 18.14 45.01
CA LYS A 391 36.56 18.14 46.43
C LYS A 391 37.11 19.48 46.94
N ASN A 392 37.74 20.26 46.07
CA ASN A 392 38.37 21.53 46.44
C ASN A 392 37.36 22.71 46.43
N GLY A 393 36.09 22.43 46.13
CA GLY A 393 35.03 23.43 46.10
C GLY A 393 34.81 24.09 44.73
N ASP A 394 35.63 23.75 43.73
CA ASP A 394 35.46 24.25 42.37
C ASP A 394 34.19 23.68 41.74
N ASN A 395 33.39 24.56 41.13
CA ASN A 395 32.18 24.18 40.42
C ASN A 395 32.42 24.28 38.91
N ALA A 396 32.17 23.19 38.20
CA ALA A 396 31.94 23.21 36.75
C ALA A 396 30.42 23.17 36.52
N THR A 397 29.87 24.19 35.87
CA THR A 397 28.47 24.19 35.44
C THR A 397 28.44 24.02 33.93
N LEU A 398 27.76 22.98 33.48
CA LEU A 398 27.44 22.75 32.08
C LEU A 398 26.00 23.19 31.84
N ASN A 399 25.80 24.15 30.96
CA ASN A 399 24.47 24.42 30.41
C ASN A 399 24.19 23.36 29.35
N VAL A 400 23.21 22.50 29.62
CA VAL A 400 22.83 21.43 28.70
C VAL A 400 21.66 21.86 27.80
N GLY A 401 20.84 22.83 28.22
CA GLY A 401 19.74 23.41 27.44
C GLY A 401 18.57 22.45 27.20
N ASN A 402 17.60 22.41 28.12
CA ASN A 402 16.36 21.61 28.08
C ASN A 402 16.52 20.21 27.45
N GLN A 403 17.60 19.51 27.80
CA GLN A 403 17.88 18.17 27.29
C GLN A 403 17.31 17.11 28.22
N ASP A 404 17.01 15.96 27.62
CA ASP A 404 16.62 14.77 28.35
C ASP A 404 17.88 14.03 28.82
N ILE A 405 18.07 14.02 30.14
CA ILE A 405 19.17 13.34 30.83
C ILE A 405 18.63 12.05 31.40
N ILE A 406 19.19 10.93 30.95
CA ILE A 406 18.79 9.59 31.37
C ILE A 406 19.84 9.07 32.36
N ILE A 407 19.38 8.71 33.57
CA ILE A 407 20.21 8.04 34.56
C ILE A 407 19.89 6.54 34.53
N ASP A 408 20.92 5.75 34.24
CA ASP A 408 20.84 4.31 34.04
C ASP A 408 21.93 3.62 34.88
N GLY A 409 21.59 3.35 36.15
CA GLY A 409 22.53 2.89 37.17
C GLY A 409 23.62 3.91 37.46
N LYS A 410 24.87 3.58 37.09
CA LYS A 410 26.03 4.47 37.25
C LYS A 410 26.29 5.36 36.03
N ASN A 411 25.56 5.16 34.93
CA ASN A 411 25.76 5.88 33.69
C ASN A 411 24.82 7.09 33.60
N ILE A 412 25.33 8.18 33.03
CA ILE A 412 24.53 9.34 32.61
C ILE A 412 24.55 9.36 31.08
N LYS A 413 23.36 9.35 30.46
CA LYS A 413 23.19 9.55 29.02
C LYS A 413 22.50 10.90 28.81
N ILE A 414 22.93 11.66 27.82
CA ILE A 414 22.32 12.95 27.46
C ILE A 414 21.80 12.80 26.04
N ASN A 415 20.48 12.92 25.85
CA ASN A 415 19.89 13.00 24.53
C ASN A 415 19.89 14.46 24.11
N SER A 416 20.78 14.84 23.18
CA SER A 416 20.77 16.17 22.59
C SER A 416 19.65 16.28 21.54
N LYS A 417 18.73 17.23 21.71
CA LYS A 417 17.70 17.62 20.74
C LYS A 417 18.22 18.56 19.65
N THR A 418 19.49 18.99 19.73
CA THR A 418 20.11 19.88 18.74
C THR A 418 21.32 19.20 18.10
N ALA A 419 21.53 19.48 16.81
CA ALA A 419 22.66 18.99 16.02
C ALA A 419 24.02 19.61 16.44
N ASN A 420 24.01 20.58 17.35
CA ASN A 420 25.22 21.27 17.80
C ASN A 420 25.95 20.44 18.87
N ALA A 421 27.21 20.09 18.60
CA ALA A 421 28.04 19.32 19.51
C ALA A 421 28.29 20.08 20.84
N LEU A 422 27.90 19.48 21.96
CA LEU A 422 28.34 19.90 23.29
C LEU A 422 29.72 19.26 23.58
N SER A 423 30.78 20.05 23.58
CA SER A 423 32.10 19.62 24.08
C SER A 423 32.20 19.88 25.58
N VAL A 424 32.30 18.82 26.37
CA VAL A 424 32.44 18.90 27.83
C VAL A 424 33.84 18.42 28.22
N LYS A 425 34.68 19.32 28.73
CA LYS A 425 36.00 18.99 29.27
C LYS A 425 35.97 19.14 30.79
N ILE A 426 36.17 18.04 31.51
CA ILE A 426 36.25 18.03 32.97
C ILE A 426 37.69 17.68 33.36
N TRP A 427 38.34 18.54 34.14
CA TRP A 427 39.71 18.35 34.62
C TRP A 427 39.69 18.07 36.12
N LYS A 428 40.47 17.07 36.57
CA LYS A 428 40.82 16.91 37.99
C LYS A 428 42.22 17.47 38.21
N ASN A 429 42.38 18.36 39.17
CA ASN A 429 43.70 18.68 39.70
C ASN A 429 44.06 17.68 40.81
N ASN A 430 45.23 17.06 40.65
CA ASN A 430 46.03 16.27 41.60
C ASN A 430 46.12 14.75 41.32
N SER A 431 47.25 14.41 40.66
CA SER A 431 48.16 13.27 40.92
C SER A 431 47.65 11.82 40.75
N GLY A 432 47.10 11.46 39.59
CA GLY A 432 47.04 10.06 39.14
C GLY A 432 46.11 9.86 37.95
N MET A 433 46.66 9.48 36.79
CA MET A 433 45.97 9.46 35.49
C MET A 433 44.82 8.45 35.43
N GLY A 434 43.63 8.97 35.18
CA GLY A 434 42.58 8.30 34.41
C GLY A 434 41.97 9.35 33.47
N GLN A 435 42.21 9.22 32.16
CA GLN A 435 41.60 10.07 31.14
C GLN A 435 40.21 9.51 30.82
N TRP A 436 39.20 10.38 30.79
CA TRP A 436 37.93 10.09 30.12
C TRP A 436 37.68 11.19 29.11
N GLN A 437 37.72 10.84 27.82
CA GLN A 437 37.39 11.74 26.73
C GLN A 437 35.94 11.46 26.31
N ILE A 438 35.06 12.44 26.50
CA ILE A 438 33.73 12.42 25.88
C ILE A 438 33.84 13.27 24.62
N GLN A 439 34.01 12.61 23.49
CA GLN A 439 34.03 13.26 22.18
C GLN A 439 32.67 13.02 21.51
N ILE A 440 31.84 14.05 21.46
CA ILE A 440 30.65 14.07 20.62
C ILE A 440 31.07 14.76 19.32
N LEU A 441 31.21 13.98 18.24
CA LEU A 441 31.66 14.48 16.94
C LEU A 441 30.51 15.19 16.23
N PRO A 442 30.71 16.41 15.67
CA PRO A 442 29.76 16.97 14.73
C PRO A 442 29.83 16.21 13.39
N SER A 443 28.70 15.97 12.74
CA SER A 443 28.71 15.85 11.28
C SER A 443 28.70 17.26 10.69
N ILE A 444 29.56 17.48 9.71
CA ILE A 444 29.69 18.75 9.00
C ILE A 444 28.56 18.82 7.96
N GLY A 445 27.75 19.89 8.04
CA GLY A 445 26.79 20.30 7.02
C GLY A 445 26.38 21.75 7.27
N SER A 446 26.52 22.59 6.25
CA SER A 446 26.63 24.06 6.25
C SER A 446 25.35 24.85 6.57
N ILE A 447 25.55 26.11 7.00
CA ILE A 447 24.59 27.18 7.36
C ILE A 447 24.25 28.07 6.13
N ASP A 448 22.98 28.48 5.99
CA ASP A 448 22.37 29.84 5.72
C ASP A 448 20.97 29.63 5.08
N ASP A 449 19.87 30.32 5.42
CA ASP A 449 19.63 31.78 5.37
C ASP A 449 18.45 32.20 6.28
N GLY A 450 18.68 33.28 7.03
CA GLY A 450 17.77 34.36 7.46
C GLY A 450 16.24 34.19 7.58
N THR A 451 15.76 34.37 8.82
CA THR A 451 14.63 35.24 9.29
C THR A 451 13.27 35.18 8.54
N THR A 452 12.10 35.01 9.14
CA THR A 452 11.46 35.70 10.28
C THR A 452 10.20 34.91 10.70
N ASP A 453 9.85 34.91 11.99
CA ASP A 453 8.60 34.33 12.53
C ASP A 453 7.34 35.00 11.95
N PRO A 454 6.19 34.28 11.93
CA PRO A 454 5.10 34.76 12.78
C PRO A 454 4.28 33.66 13.50
N ILE A 455 4.02 33.95 14.78
CA ILE A 455 2.74 33.86 15.53
C ILE A 455 1.84 32.63 15.25
N VAL A 456 1.87 31.69 16.20
CA VAL A 456 0.91 30.57 16.35
C VAL A 456 -0.43 31.08 16.89
N THR A 457 -1.52 30.76 16.18
CA THR A 457 -2.88 30.70 16.75
C THR A 457 -3.23 29.22 17.02
N PRO A 458 -3.90 28.89 18.13
CA PRO A 458 -4.15 27.49 18.48
C PRO A 458 -5.29 26.91 17.64
N THR A 459 -5.00 25.82 16.91
CA THR A 459 -5.98 25.00 16.18
C THR A 459 -6.66 24.01 17.15
N PRO A 460 -7.96 23.70 17.01
CA PRO A 460 -8.67 22.79 17.91
C PRO A 460 -8.19 21.34 17.77
N ASN A 461 -8.13 20.65 18.91
CA ASN A 461 -7.80 19.23 19.04
C ASN A 461 -8.83 18.32 18.32
N PRO A 462 -8.43 17.51 17.32
CA PRO A 462 -9.32 16.59 16.61
C PRO A 462 -9.49 15.20 17.27
N ASP A 463 -8.91 14.95 18.44
CA ASP A 463 -8.91 13.61 19.05
C ASP A 463 -10.21 13.22 19.79
N SER A 464 -11.31 13.07 19.05
CA SER A 464 -12.49 12.33 19.58
C SER A 464 -13.36 11.59 18.54
N SER A 465 -12.80 11.15 17.40
CA SER A 465 -13.49 10.21 16.52
C SER A 465 -13.18 8.75 16.90
N SER A 466 -13.80 8.26 17.97
CA SER A 466 -13.79 6.83 18.29
C SER A 466 -14.63 6.06 17.26
N ASN A 467 -13.95 5.38 16.32
CA ASN A 467 -14.28 4.12 15.67
C ASN A 467 -15.76 3.69 15.64
N ILE A 468 -16.53 4.19 14.66
CA ILE A 468 -17.78 3.52 14.25
C ILE A 468 -17.50 2.84 12.90
N SER A 469 -16.88 1.65 12.96
CA SER A 469 -16.60 0.77 11.79
C SER A 469 -17.64 -0.34 11.64
N THR A 470 -18.86 -0.13 12.13
CA THR A 470 -19.73 -1.26 12.47
C THR A 470 -20.61 -1.74 11.32
N GLY A 471 -20.34 -1.37 10.06
CA GLY A 471 -21.17 -1.74 8.93
C GLY A 471 -20.39 -2.16 7.69
N ILE A 472 -20.79 -3.26 7.06
CA ILE A 472 -20.21 -3.78 5.81
C ILE A 472 -21.28 -3.73 4.72
N GLY A 473 -20.95 -3.13 3.58
CA GLY A 473 -21.79 -3.16 2.39
C GLY A 473 -21.44 -4.40 1.56
N VAL A 474 -22.38 -5.31 1.36
CA VAL A 474 -22.19 -6.50 0.53
C VAL A 474 -22.88 -6.29 -0.81
N ASN A 475 -22.07 -6.26 -1.86
CA ASN A 475 -22.55 -6.27 -3.23
C ASN A 475 -22.58 -7.69 -3.74
N ALA A 476 -23.57 -7.99 -4.57
CA ALA A 476 -23.67 -9.26 -5.25
C ALA A 476 -24.11 -9.06 -6.71
N GLU A 477 -23.51 -9.84 -7.60
CA GLU A 477 -23.91 -9.97 -8.99
C GLU A 477 -24.25 -11.43 -9.30
N LEU A 478 -25.51 -11.68 -9.66
CA LEU A 478 -25.97 -12.93 -10.20
C LEU A 478 -25.89 -12.89 -11.73
N SER A 479 -25.25 -13.87 -12.37
CA SER A 479 -25.12 -13.95 -13.83
C SER A 479 -25.51 -15.32 -14.40
N TRP A 480 -26.30 -15.34 -15.48
CA TRP A 480 -26.81 -16.56 -16.11
C TRP A 480 -27.02 -16.42 -17.62
N PRO A 481 -27.08 -17.52 -18.39
CA PRO A 481 -26.78 -18.90 -18.00
C PRO A 481 -25.27 -19.18 -17.92
N LEU A 482 -24.86 -20.05 -17.00
CA LEU A 482 -23.45 -20.38 -16.78
C LEU A 482 -22.82 -21.21 -17.92
N SER A 483 -23.53 -22.23 -18.41
CA SER A 483 -22.98 -23.29 -19.27
C SER A 483 -22.96 -23.01 -20.78
N GLN A 484 -23.50 -21.87 -21.24
CA GLN A 484 -23.78 -21.67 -22.68
C GLN A 484 -23.30 -20.33 -23.25
N MET A 485 -22.75 -19.42 -22.43
CA MET A 485 -22.39 -18.07 -22.88
C MET A 485 -21.14 -17.53 -22.19
N ASP A 486 -20.32 -16.82 -22.97
CA ASP A 486 -19.26 -15.95 -22.45
C ASP A 486 -19.84 -15.01 -21.39
N TYR A 487 -19.09 -14.78 -20.31
CA TYR A 487 -19.56 -13.97 -19.18
C TYR A 487 -20.08 -12.58 -19.60
N SER A 488 -19.45 -11.94 -20.60
CA SER A 488 -19.86 -10.64 -21.14
C SER A 488 -21.23 -10.64 -21.84
N LYS A 489 -21.72 -11.82 -22.24
CA LYS A 489 -23.01 -12.02 -22.92
C LYS A 489 -24.11 -12.55 -22.00
N ARG A 490 -23.79 -12.84 -20.74
CA ARG A 490 -24.76 -13.33 -19.74
C ARG A 490 -25.69 -12.20 -19.31
N GLN A 491 -26.92 -12.58 -18.95
CA GLN A 491 -27.81 -11.70 -18.21
C GLN A 491 -27.25 -11.52 -16.79
N LYS A 492 -27.45 -10.34 -16.21
CA LYS A 492 -26.90 -9.96 -14.90
C LYS A 492 -27.95 -9.28 -14.05
N LEU A 493 -28.00 -9.64 -12.77
CA LEU A 493 -28.78 -8.95 -11.74
C LEU A 493 -27.83 -8.57 -10.61
N ARG A 494 -27.78 -7.29 -10.29
CA ARG A 494 -26.98 -6.76 -9.18
C ARG A 494 -27.88 -6.38 -8.02
N PHE A 495 -27.44 -6.67 -6.82
CA PHE A 495 -28.11 -6.21 -5.62
C PHE A 495 -27.09 -5.88 -4.53
N TYR A 496 -27.53 -5.04 -3.61
CA TYR A 496 -26.72 -4.48 -2.54
C TYR A 496 -27.46 -4.62 -1.22
N ASN A 497 -26.75 -4.99 -0.15
CA ASN A 497 -27.28 -5.01 1.21
C ASN A 497 -26.21 -4.47 2.17
N GLU A 498 -26.66 -3.81 3.23
CA GLU A 498 -25.81 -3.33 4.31
C GLU A 498 -26.04 -4.22 5.54
N TYR A 499 -24.96 -4.68 6.16
CA TYR A 499 -24.99 -5.44 7.40
C TYR A 499 -24.30 -4.65 8.48
N TYR A 500 -24.93 -4.55 9.65
CA TYR A 500 -24.42 -3.78 10.77
C TYR A 500 -24.19 -4.69 11.98
N ASN A 501 -23.00 -4.60 12.58
CA ASN A 501 -22.67 -5.28 13.82
C ASN A 501 -23.32 -4.56 15.01
N MET A 502 -24.55 -4.96 15.34
CA MET A 502 -25.32 -4.37 16.43
C MET A 502 -24.64 -4.49 17.81
N SER A 503 -23.76 -5.50 18.00
CA SER A 503 -23.03 -5.68 19.26
C SER A 503 -22.00 -4.57 19.52
N GLU A 504 -21.48 -3.96 18.46
CA GLU A 504 -20.54 -2.84 18.53
C GLU A 504 -21.26 -1.50 18.59
N ILE A 505 -22.42 -1.38 17.93
CA ILE A 505 -23.26 -0.17 17.98
C ILE A 505 -23.79 0.10 19.40
N SER A 506 -23.97 -0.95 20.20
CA SER A 506 -24.51 -0.85 21.57
C SER A 506 -23.48 -0.47 22.65
N LYS A 507 -22.19 -0.36 22.31
CA LYS A 507 -21.10 0.05 23.22
C LYS A 507 -20.78 1.52 23.05
#